data_AF-A0A0F8X7Q8-F1
#
_entry.id   AF-A0A0F8X7Q8-F1
#
_cell.length_a   1.000
_cell.length_b   1.000
_cell.length_c   1.000
_cell.angle_alpha   90.00
_cell.angle_beta   90.00
_cell.angle_gamma   90.00
#
_symmetry.space_group_name_H-M   'P 1'
#
loop_
_entity.id
_entity.type
_entity.pdbx_description
1 polymer ?
#
loop_
_entity_poly.entity_id
_entity_poly.type
_entity_poly.pdbx_seq_one_letter_code
_entity_poly.pdbx_strand_id
1 'polypeptide(L)'
;MAQLKSWHKKLKSRLQHRFHYDQEAQQKNQYNPPNFSLAPHTMTNNYACIGLQNPKSPDNVGSVMRAAGCYGVNSVFYTGRRYDTAKPFYTDTQKTYESLPLVGVDDLESIVPFGCVPIAVDLIEGAKPLINYKHPPRAFYIFGPEDGTLGKDITRFCSDTIYVPTTGCMNLAATVNVILYDRMAKGDDYSYHHEQLNLKG
;
A
#
# COMPACT_ATOMS: atom_id res chain seq x y z
N MET A 1 14.48 -1.35 -65.03
CA MET A 1 13.67 -0.14 -64.77
C MET A 1 12.26 -0.44 -64.20
N ALA A 2 11.49 -1.41 -64.72
CA ALA A 2 10.11 -1.67 -64.27
C ALA A 2 9.98 -2.32 -62.87
N GLN A 3 10.87 -3.25 -62.51
CA GLN A 3 10.82 -3.93 -61.20
C GLN A 3 11.14 -2.99 -60.02
N LEU A 4 12.07 -2.05 -60.19
CA LEU A 4 12.42 -1.07 -59.15
C LEU A 4 11.26 -0.11 -58.84
N LYS A 5 10.49 0.28 -59.87
CA LYS A 5 9.29 1.13 -59.74
C LYS A 5 8.15 0.40 -59.05
N SER A 6 7.98 -0.90 -59.33
CA SER A 6 7.00 -1.76 -58.66
C SER A 6 7.31 -1.92 -57.17
N TRP A 7 8.59 -2.12 -56.82
CA TRP A 7 9.04 -2.25 -55.44
C TRP A 7 8.85 -0.94 -54.64
N HIS A 8 9.17 0.21 -55.23
CA HIS A 8 8.90 1.53 -54.65
C HIS A 8 7.41 1.78 -54.40
N LYS A 9 6.53 1.36 -55.34
CA LYS A 9 5.08 1.51 -55.19
C LYS A 9 4.54 0.64 -54.07
N LYS A 10 5.05 -0.59 -53.92
CA LYS A 10 4.70 -1.52 -52.84
C LYS A 10 5.19 -1.02 -51.48
N LEU A 11 6.39 -0.45 -51.40
CA LEU A 11 6.95 0.13 -50.17
C LEU A 11 6.16 1.36 -49.70
N LYS A 12 5.82 2.27 -50.63
CA LYS A 12 4.97 3.44 -50.31
C LYS A 12 3.59 3.06 -49.81
N SER A 13 2.95 2.06 -50.45
CA SER A 13 1.66 1.52 -50.02
C SER A 13 1.72 0.91 -48.61
N ARG A 14 2.77 0.12 -48.31
CA ARG A 14 2.95 -0.47 -46.96
C ARG A 14 3.23 0.58 -45.89
N LEU A 15 3.98 1.64 -46.22
CA LEU A 15 4.22 2.74 -45.30
C LEU A 15 2.94 3.54 -45.05
N GLN A 16 2.16 3.87 -46.09
CA GLN A 16 0.88 4.57 -45.94
C GLN A 16 -0.14 3.76 -45.11
N HIS A 17 -0.20 2.45 -45.32
CA HIS A 17 -1.09 1.57 -44.53
C HIS A 17 -0.65 1.47 -43.06
N ARG A 18 0.67 1.53 -42.79
CA ARG A 18 1.21 1.54 -41.43
C ARG A 18 0.98 2.89 -40.74
N PHE A 19 1.15 4.00 -41.46
CA PHE A 19 0.81 5.34 -40.97
C PHE A 19 -0.70 5.50 -40.67
N HIS A 20 -1.58 4.96 -41.50
CA HIS A 20 -3.02 4.98 -41.21
C HIS A 20 -3.39 4.10 -40.01
N TYR A 21 -2.76 2.92 -39.87
CA TYR A 21 -2.96 2.06 -38.71
C TYR A 21 -2.48 2.73 -37.41
N ASP A 22 -1.32 3.41 -37.45
CA ASP A 22 -0.78 4.14 -36.30
C ASP A 22 -1.64 5.37 -35.94
N GLN A 23 -2.24 6.06 -36.93
CA GLN A 23 -3.18 7.15 -36.66
C GLN A 23 -4.53 6.67 -36.13
N GLU A 24 -5.08 5.56 -36.63
CA GLU A 24 -6.30 4.95 -36.07
C GLU A 24 -6.06 4.41 -34.66
N ALA A 25 -4.87 3.86 -34.37
CA ALA A 25 -4.47 3.45 -33.03
C ALA A 25 -4.31 4.65 -32.09
N GLN A 26 -3.76 5.77 -32.56
CA GLN A 26 -3.67 7.02 -31.78
C GLN A 26 -5.04 7.67 -31.53
N GLN A 27 -5.98 7.54 -32.46
CA GLN A 27 -7.33 8.08 -32.32
C GLN A 27 -8.22 7.21 -31.42
N LYS A 28 -7.98 5.89 -31.37
CA LYS A 28 -8.65 4.95 -30.44
C LYS A 28 -8.06 4.92 -29.04
N ASN A 29 -6.86 5.47 -28.83
CA ASN A 29 -6.18 5.48 -27.53
C ASN A 29 -6.35 6.80 -26.76
N GLN A 30 -7.39 7.57 -27.08
CA GLN A 30 -7.81 8.70 -26.27
C GLN A 30 -8.75 8.19 -25.16
N TYR A 31 -8.16 7.49 -24.18
CA TYR A 31 -8.84 7.23 -22.91
C TYR A 31 -9.02 8.58 -22.22
N ASN A 32 -10.23 9.10 -22.29
CA ASN A 32 -10.63 10.27 -21.51
C ASN A 32 -11.07 9.73 -20.15
N PRO A 33 -10.27 9.89 -19.08
CA PRO A 33 -10.70 9.44 -17.76
C PRO A 33 -12.03 10.15 -17.42
N PRO A 34 -12.98 9.48 -16.75
CA PRO A 34 -14.20 10.15 -16.32
C PRO A 34 -13.81 11.40 -15.53
N ASN A 35 -14.49 12.50 -15.85
CA ASN A 35 -14.29 13.79 -15.20
C ASN A 35 -14.71 13.61 -13.73
N PHE A 36 -13.74 13.36 -12.83
CA PHE A 36 -13.96 13.34 -11.38
C PHE A 36 -14.26 14.77 -10.93
N SER A 37 -15.47 15.24 -11.23
CA SER A 37 -16.10 16.29 -10.46
C SER A 37 -16.19 15.75 -9.04
N LEU A 38 -15.31 16.24 -8.16
CA LEU A 38 -15.35 15.95 -6.73
C LEU A 38 -16.72 16.40 -6.23
N ALA A 39 -17.68 15.47 -6.20
CA ALA A 39 -18.77 15.55 -5.25
C ALA A 39 -18.14 15.88 -3.89
N PRO A 40 -18.76 16.72 -3.05
CA PRO A 40 -18.18 17.14 -1.78
C PRO A 40 -17.71 15.87 -1.06
N HIS A 41 -16.40 15.69 -0.95
CA HIS A 41 -15.80 14.52 -0.31
C HIS A 41 -16.31 14.51 1.13
N THR A 42 -17.36 13.75 1.40
CA THR A 42 -17.61 13.24 2.74
C THR A 42 -16.33 12.50 3.09
N MET A 43 -15.54 13.02 4.04
CA MET A 43 -14.22 12.47 4.36
C MET A 43 -14.35 11.00 4.77
N THR A 44 -14.03 10.09 3.86
CA THR A 44 -14.11 8.64 4.11
C THR A 44 -12.77 7.95 3.89
N ASN A 45 -11.65 8.65 4.12
CA ASN A 45 -10.35 8.02 4.31
C ASN A 45 -9.87 8.11 5.77
N ASN A 46 -9.98 6.97 6.42
CA ASN A 46 -9.76 6.66 7.82
C ASN A 46 -8.25 6.72 8.19
N TYR A 47 -7.84 7.71 8.99
CA TYR A 47 -6.45 7.97 9.43
C TYR A 47 -5.71 6.70 9.87
N ALA A 48 -4.47 6.50 9.40
CA ALA A 48 -3.68 5.32 9.72
C ALA A 48 -2.21 5.66 9.96
N CYS A 49 -1.61 5.02 10.97
CA CYS A 49 -0.18 5.06 11.23
C CYS A 49 0.35 3.63 11.39
N ILE A 50 1.66 3.47 11.20
CA ILE A 50 2.35 2.19 11.35
C ILE A 50 3.40 2.30 12.45
N GLY A 51 3.48 1.30 13.33
CA GLY A 51 4.58 1.11 14.28
C GLY A 51 5.35 -0.16 13.92
N LEU A 52 6.67 -0.09 13.82
CA LEU A 52 7.55 -1.23 13.58
C LEU A 52 8.34 -1.52 14.86
N GLN A 53 8.13 -2.69 15.48
CA GLN A 53 8.86 -3.04 16.68
C GLN A 53 10.27 -3.53 16.32
N ASN A 54 11.28 -2.70 16.62
CA ASN A 54 12.70 -3.00 16.44
C ASN A 54 13.05 -3.62 15.06
N PRO A 55 12.71 -3.00 13.91
CA PRO A 55 12.92 -3.62 12.59
C PRO A 55 14.40 -3.86 12.30
N LYS A 56 14.69 -4.99 11.65
CA LYS A 56 16.05 -5.45 11.34
C LYS A 56 16.58 -4.92 10.02
N SER A 57 15.78 -5.05 8.96
CA SER A 57 16.28 -4.90 7.59
C SER A 57 15.89 -3.55 6.97
N PRO A 58 16.87 -2.76 6.47
CA PRO A 58 16.59 -1.58 5.66
C PRO A 58 15.71 -1.87 4.43
N ASP A 59 15.83 -3.05 3.81
CA ASP A 59 14.99 -3.47 2.67
C ASP A 59 13.51 -3.54 3.05
N ASN A 60 13.22 -4.14 4.20
CA ASN A 60 11.85 -4.26 4.70
C ASN A 60 11.31 -2.88 5.06
N VAL A 61 12.09 -2.05 5.76
CA VAL A 61 11.66 -0.69 6.12
C VAL A 61 11.39 0.13 4.86
N GLY A 62 12.26 0.08 3.85
CA GLY A 62 12.00 0.71 2.55
C GLY A 62 10.70 0.22 1.92
N SER A 63 10.53 -1.10 1.82
CA SER A 63 9.32 -1.70 1.24
C SER A 63 8.04 -1.35 2.00
N VAL A 64 8.11 -1.24 3.34
CA VAL A 64 7.02 -0.74 4.20
C VAL A 64 6.71 0.71 3.89
N MET A 65 7.73 1.57 3.78
CA MET A 65 7.54 2.98 3.43
C MET A 65 6.88 3.14 2.05
N ARG A 66 7.20 2.24 1.10
CA ARG A 66 6.57 2.23 -0.23
C ARG A 66 5.10 1.87 -0.14
N ALA A 67 4.78 0.80 0.60
CA ALA A 67 3.40 0.40 0.85
C ALA A 67 2.61 1.51 1.53
N ALA A 68 3.19 2.10 2.58
CA ALA A 68 2.59 3.18 3.34
C ALA A 68 2.25 4.39 2.46
N GLY A 69 3.14 4.77 1.53
CA GLY A 69 2.85 5.78 0.50
C GLY A 69 1.73 5.39 -0.46
N CYS A 70 1.71 4.13 -0.93
CA CYS A 70 0.67 3.62 -1.84
C CYS A 70 -0.74 3.61 -1.22
N TYR A 71 -0.86 3.39 0.08
CA TYR A 71 -2.15 3.27 0.77
C TYR A 71 -2.50 4.48 1.66
N GLY A 72 -1.78 5.60 1.53
CA GLY A 72 -2.13 6.86 2.21
C GLY A 72 -1.94 6.84 3.73
N VAL A 73 -0.98 6.08 4.24
CA VAL A 73 -0.60 6.10 5.67
C VAL A 73 -0.03 7.48 6.03
N ASN A 74 -0.32 7.97 7.24
CA ASN A 74 0.05 9.31 7.67
C ASN A 74 1.49 9.40 8.22
N SER A 75 1.97 8.35 8.88
CA SER A 75 3.32 8.29 9.46
C SER A 75 3.72 6.84 9.77
N VAL A 76 5.03 6.59 9.75
CA VAL A 76 5.64 5.33 10.19
C VAL A 76 6.58 5.62 11.36
N PHE A 77 6.39 4.91 12.45
CA PHE A 77 7.22 4.95 13.64
C PHE A 77 7.98 3.64 13.77
N TYR A 78 9.18 3.67 14.33
CA TYR A 78 9.92 2.45 14.66
C TYR A 78 10.67 2.59 15.98
N THR A 79 10.86 1.47 16.67
CA THR A 79 11.68 1.40 17.88
C THR A 79 13.02 0.74 17.61
N GLY A 80 13.89 0.74 18.62
CA GLY A 80 15.16 0.02 18.58
C GLY A 80 16.21 0.68 17.68
N ARG A 81 17.34 -0.01 17.51
CA ARG A 81 18.54 0.55 16.84
C ARG A 81 19.04 -0.28 15.67
N ARG A 82 18.41 -1.42 15.40
CA ARG A 82 18.86 -2.36 14.37
C ARG A 82 18.81 -1.73 12.98
N TYR A 83 17.69 -1.09 12.67
CA TYR A 83 17.54 -0.31 11.43
C TYR A 83 18.62 0.76 11.29
N ASP A 84 18.82 1.62 12.29
CA ASP A 84 19.81 2.72 12.21
C ASP A 84 21.24 2.20 12.07
N THR A 85 21.54 1.04 12.65
CA THR A 85 22.85 0.40 12.53
C THR A 85 23.08 -0.16 11.12
N ALA A 86 22.04 -0.71 10.50
CA ALA A 86 22.13 -1.35 9.19
C ALA A 86 22.02 -0.36 8.02
N LYS A 87 21.24 0.73 8.19
CA LYS A 87 20.95 1.73 7.15
C LYS A 87 22.19 2.32 6.46
N PRO A 88 23.30 2.67 7.15
CA PRO A 88 24.49 3.24 6.50
C PRO A 88 25.17 2.29 5.51
N PHE A 89 25.01 0.98 5.67
CA PHE A 89 25.60 -0.04 4.80
C PHE A 89 24.69 -0.39 3.61
N TYR A 90 23.52 0.25 3.51
CA TYR A 90 22.54 -0.01 2.48
C TYR A 90 22.64 1.03 1.35
N THR A 91 23.02 0.58 0.15
CA THR A 91 23.37 1.45 -0.98
C THR A 91 22.23 1.72 -1.95
N ASP A 92 21.07 1.05 -1.81
CA ASP A 92 19.94 1.25 -2.72
C ASP A 92 19.06 2.42 -2.27
N THR A 93 19.46 3.63 -2.65
CA THR A 93 18.67 4.85 -2.46
C THR A 93 17.58 4.95 -3.54
N GLN A 94 16.54 4.12 -3.46
CA GLN A 94 15.27 4.42 -4.14
C GLN A 94 14.63 5.63 -3.44
N LYS A 95 15.01 6.82 -3.91
CA LYS A 95 14.60 8.15 -3.44
C LYS A 95 13.11 8.43 -3.72
N THR A 96 12.20 7.74 -3.05
CA THR A 96 10.74 8.00 -3.25
C THR A 96 9.95 8.15 -1.94
N TYR A 97 10.61 8.48 -0.83
CA TYR A 97 9.94 8.66 0.48
C TYR A 97 9.83 10.11 0.93
N GLU A 98 10.05 11.09 0.05
CA GLU A 98 10.30 12.49 0.44
C GLU A 98 9.14 13.18 1.20
N SER A 99 7.92 12.61 1.24
CA SER A 99 6.79 13.19 1.98
C SER A 99 6.30 12.40 3.20
N LEU A 100 6.59 11.10 3.34
CA LEU A 100 6.05 10.28 4.42
C LEU A 100 7.01 10.27 5.63
N PRO A 101 6.60 10.74 6.82
CA PRO A 101 7.45 10.70 8.00
C PRO A 101 7.82 9.27 8.40
N LEU A 102 9.12 9.02 8.54
CA LEU A 102 9.70 7.85 9.21
C LEU A 102 10.44 8.30 10.46
N VAL A 103 9.90 8.00 11.64
CA VAL A 103 10.37 8.56 12.91
C VAL A 103 10.78 7.46 13.88
N GLY A 104 12.03 7.52 14.36
CA GLY A 104 12.50 6.65 15.44
C GLY A 104 11.97 7.14 16.79
N VAL A 105 11.46 6.22 17.60
CA VAL A 105 10.88 6.50 18.93
C VAL A 105 11.38 5.48 19.94
N ASP A 106 11.41 5.85 21.21
CA ASP A 106 11.82 4.92 22.28
C ASP A 106 10.73 3.89 22.59
N ASP A 107 9.46 4.31 22.51
CA ASP A 107 8.30 3.50 22.88
C ASP A 107 7.09 3.80 21.98
N LEU A 108 6.45 2.75 21.46
CA LEU A 108 5.28 2.85 20.60
C LEU A 108 4.00 3.21 21.36
N GLU A 109 3.89 2.87 22.65
CA GLU A 109 2.70 3.20 23.45
C GLU A 109 2.58 4.72 23.64
N SER A 110 3.69 5.39 23.92
CA SER A 110 3.75 6.84 24.14
C SER A 110 3.40 7.69 22.92
N ILE A 111 3.45 7.13 21.71
CA ILE A 111 3.24 7.85 20.44
C ILE A 111 1.95 7.49 19.73
N VAL A 112 1.08 6.67 20.34
CA VAL A 112 -0.22 6.31 19.76
C VAL A 112 -0.97 7.61 19.43
N PRO A 113 -1.23 7.92 18.14
CA PRO A 113 -1.83 9.19 17.79
C PRO A 113 -3.24 9.32 18.38
N PHE A 114 -3.63 10.54 18.72
CA PHE A 114 -4.91 10.79 19.35
C PHE A 114 -6.08 10.17 18.57
N GLY A 115 -6.92 9.40 19.28
CA GLY A 115 -8.08 8.72 18.74
C GLY A 115 -7.78 7.50 17.85
N CYS A 116 -6.51 7.13 17.65
CA CYS A 116 -6.16 5.87 16.98
C CYS A 116 -6.37 4.68 17.92
N VAL A 117 -6.88 3.59 17.35
CA VAL A 117 -6.94 2.28 17.99
C VAL A 117 -5.63 1.54 17.70
N PRO A 118 -4.81 1.22 18.72
CA PRO A 118 -3.61 0.40 18.55
C PRO A 118 -3.98 -1.05 18.28
N ILE A 119 -3.40 -1.63 17.23
CA ILE A 119 -3.68 -2.98 16.75
C ILE A 119 -2.35 -3.71 16.56
N ALA A 120 -2.13 -4.80 17.29
CA ALA A 120 -0.98 -5.68 17.08
C ALA A 120 -1.22 -6.54 15.83
N VAL A 121 -0.23 -6.62 14.94
CA VAL A 121 -0.24 -7.48 13.75
C VAL A 121 0.88 -8.50 13.90
N ASP A 122 0.51 -9.72 14.29
CA ASP A 122 1.45 -10.81 14.49
C ASP A 122 0.76 -12.18 14.55
N LEU A 123 1.51 -13.26 14.29
CA LEU A 123 1.05 -14.65 14.43
C LEU A 123 1.26 -15.14 15.87
N ILE A 124 0.41 -14.67 16.79
CA ILE A 124 0.42 -15.06 18.21
C ILE A 124 -0.90 -15.68 18.66
N GLU A 125 -0.86 -16.36 19.80
CA GLU A 125 -2.04 -16.94 20.43
C GLU A 125 -3.11 -15.87 20.71
N GLY A 126 -4.36 -16.16 20.35
CA GLY A 126 -5.49 -15.24 20.51
C GLY A 126 -5.62 -14.17 19.41
N ALA A 127 -4.70 -14.12 18.44
CA ALA A 127 -4.82 -13.21 17.30
C ALA A 127 -6.07 -13.56 16.44
N LYS A 128 -6.80 -12.53 16.02
CA LYS A 128 -8.00 -12.66 15.18
C LYS A 128 -7.61 -12.73 13.69
N PRO A 129 -8.23 -13.60 12.88
CA PRO A 129 -7.91 -13.69 11.46
C PRO A 129 -8.33 -12.42 10.73
N LEU A 130 -7.43 -11.89 9.90
CA LEU A 130 -7.67 -10.67 9.12
C LEU A 130 -8.95 -10.76 8.27
N ILE A 131 -9.28 -11.95 7.73
CA ILE A 131 -10.40 -12.18 6.80
C ILE A 131 -11.69 -11.49 7.27
N ASN A 132 -12.04 -11.63 8.55
CA ASN A 132 -13.28 -11.10 9.12
C ASN A 132 -13.04 -9.88 10.04
N TYR A 133 -11.82 -9.35 10.07
CA TYR A 133 -11.51 -8.20 10.89
C TYR A 133 -12.09 -6.91 10.29
N LYS A 134 -12.73 -6.10 11.13
CA LYS A 134 -13.21 -4.76 10.77
C LYS A 134 -12.22 -3.73 11.26
N HIS A 135 -11.62 -3.00 10.33
CA HIS A 135 -10.64 -1.97 10.64
C HIS A 135 -11.30 -0.74 11.28
N PRO A 136 -10.71 -0.16 12.34
CA PRO A 136 -11.25 1.05 12.95
C PRO A 136 -10.97 2.28 12.08
N PRO A 137 -11.81 3.34 12.18
CA PRO A 137 -11.63 4.56 11.41
C PRO A 137 -10.31 5.30 11.64
N ARG A 138 -9.71 5.10 12.80
CA ARG A 138 -8.39 5.62 13.12
C ARG A 138 -7.57 4.47 13.67
N ALA A 139 -6.54 4.04 12.95
CA ALA A 139 -5.78 2.84 13.30
C ALA A 139 -4.31 3.15 13.50
N PHE A 140 -3.72 2.50 14.47
CA PHE A 140 -2.28 2.43 14.63
C PHE A 140 -1.84 0.96 14.60
N TYR A 141 -1.38 0.50 13.43
CA TYR A 141 -0.99 -0.89 13.22
C TYR A 141 0.45 -1.10 13.66
N ILE A 142 0.67 -2.01 14.60
CA ILE A 142 1.98 -2.32 15.16
C ILE A 142 2.41 -3.70 14.69
N PHE A 143 3.55 -3.77 14.00
CA PHE A 143 4.07 -5.01 13.42
C PHE A 143 5.26 -5.53 14.22
N GLY A 144 5.31 -6.85 14.38
CA GLY A 144 6.41 -7.55 15.04
C GLY A 144 7.75 -7.49 14.29
N PRO A 145 8.86 -7.78 14.99
CA PRO A 145 10.18 -7.88 14.37
C PRO A 145 10.28 -9.10 13.43
N GLU A 146 11.17 -9.05 12.43
CA GLU A 146 11.30 -10.14 11.44
C GLU A 146 11.72 -11.50 12.01
N ASP A 147 12.39 -11.48 13.16
CA ASP A 147 13.00 -12.65 13.81
C ASP A 147 12.45 -12.88 15.22
N GLY A 148 11.22 -12.42 15.48
CA GLY A 148 10.56 -12.61 16.76
C GLY A 148 9.07 -12.32 16.68
N THR A 149 8.48 -12.07 17.84
CA THR A 149 7.06 -11.75 17.96
C THR A 149 6.85 -10.59 18.93
N LEU A 150 5.71 -9.91 18.82
CA LEU A 150 5.27 -8.87 19.72
C LEU A 150 5.07 -9.45 21.13
N GLY A 151 5.83 -8.91 22.09
CA GLY A 151 5.71 -9.28 23.49
C GLY A 151 4.49 -8.66 24.17
N LYS A 152 4.32 -9.00 25.45
CA LYS A 152 3.31 -8.37 26.32
C LYS A 152 3.50 -6.87 26.47
N ASP A 153 4.72 -6.39 26.24
CA ASP A 153 5.03 -4.98 26.23
C ASP A 153 4.20 -4.22 25.19
N ILE A 154 4.01 -4.80 24.00
CA ILE A 154 3.18 -4.22 22.95
C ILE A 154 1.72 -4.66 23.08
N THR A 155 1.47 -5.96 23.24
CA THR A 155 0.10 -6.50 23.14
C THR A 155 -0.81 -6.06 24.27
N ARG A 156 -0.28 -5.62 25.43
CA ARG A 156 -1.11 -5.17 26.57
C ARG A 156 -1.95 -3.92 26.29
N PHE A 157 -1.48 -3.02 25.42
CA PHE A 157 -2.15 -1.75 25.15
C PHE A 157 -2.87 -1.74 23.81
N CYS A 158 -2.67 -2.77 22.98
CA CYS A 158 -3.44 -2.99 21.78
C CYS A 158 -4.88 -3.39 22.13
N SER A 159 -5.85 -2.76 21.46
CA SER A 159 -7.26 -3.16 21.60
C SER A 159 -7.53 -4.50 20.92
N ASP A 160 -6.80 -4.78 19.84
CA ASP A 160 -6.91 -6.00 19.06
C ASP A 160 -5.53 -6.53 18.66
N THR A 161 -5.44 -7.85 18.54
CA THR A 161 -4.35 -8.54 17.87
C THR A 161 -4.92 -9.26 16.66
N ILE A 162 -4.32 -9.07 15.49
CA ILE A 162 -4.75 -9.67 14.24
C ILE A 162 -3.60 -10.37 13.53
N TYR A 163 -3.92 -11.34 12.67
CA TYR A 163 -2.93 -12.04 11.85
C TYR A 163 -3.43 -12.28 10.43
N VAL A 164 -2.49 -12.39 9.48
CA VAL A 164 -2.78 -12.82 8.11
C VAL A 164 -2.77 -14.35 8.08
N PRO A 165 -3.86 -15.03 7.72
CA PRO A 165 -3.89 -16.49 7.71
C PRO A 165 -3.14 -17.05 6.51
N THR A 166 -1.87 -17.36 6.70
CA THR A 166 -0.98 -18.00 5.71
C THR A 166 -0.33 -19.27 6.26
N THR A 167 0.19 -20.10 5.35
CA THR A 167 1.06 -21.22 5.71
C THR A 167 2.45 -20.67 6.08
N GLY A 168 2.69 -20.46 7.37
CA GLY A 168 3.94 -19.92 7.90
C GLY A 168 3.95 -18.39 8.03
N CYS A 169 5.06 -17.87 8.59
CA CYS A 169 5.24 -16.44 8.80
C CYS A 169 5.47 -15.70 7.48
N MET A 170 4.75 -14.60 7.29
CA MET A 170 4.91 -13.73 6.13
C MET A 170 6.05 -12.72 6.36
N ASN A 171 6.73 -12.30 5.29
CA ASN A 171 7.69 -11.21 5.35
C ASN A 171 7.00 -9.92 5.87
N LEU A 172 7.69 -9.15 6.73
CA LEU A 172 7.18 -7.92 7.35
C LEU A 172 6.53 -6.95 6.34
N ALA A 173 7.23 -6.61 5.26
CA ALA A 173 6.71 -5.67 4.27
C ALA A 173 5.53 -6.26 3.47
N ALA A 174 5.55 -7.56 3.19
CA ALA A 174 4.42 -8.24 2.57
C ALA A 174 3.19 -8.21 3.50
N THR A 175 3.36 -8.44 4.80
CA THR A 175 2.28 -8.34 5.80
C THR A 175 1.70 -6.93 5.84
N VAL A 176 2.55 -5.90 5.85
CA VAL A 176 2.08 -4.49 5.78
C VAL A 176 1.22 -4.26 4.54
N ASN A 177 1.66 -4.70 3.35
CA ASN A 177 0.87 -4.55 2.13
C ASN A 177 -0.50 -5.23 2.24
N VAL A 178 -0.56 -6.45 2.80
CA VAL A 178 -1.83 -7.17 2.97
C VAL A 178 -2.77 -6.45 3.94
N ILE A 179 -2.27 -5.97 5.08
CA ILE A 179 -3.09 -5.23 6.06
C ILE A 179 -3.64 -3.93 5.45
N LEU A 180 -2.81 -3.16 4.76
CA LEU A 180 -3.22 -1.89 4.18
C LEU A 180 -4.16 -2.07 2.99
N TYR A 181 -3.92 -3.08 2.14
CA TYR A 181 -4.85 -3.46 1.08
C TYR A 181 -6.20 -3.90 1.64
N ASP A 182 -6.20 -4.78 2.66
CA ASP A 182 -7.43 -5.26 3.29
C ASP A 182 -8.21 -4.12 3.97
N ARG A 183 -7.51 -3.17 4.63
CA ARG A 183 -8.12 -1.95 5.16
C ARG A 183 -8.79 -1.12 4.07
N MET A 184 -8.10 -0.88 2.96
CA MET A 184 -8.64 -0.12 1.83
C MET A 184 -9.85 -0.84 1.21
N ALA A 185 -9.73 -2.14 0.94
CA ALA A 185 -10.77 -2.94 0.31
C ALA A 185 -12.05 -3.07 1.17
N LYS A 186 -11.90 -3.11 2.50
CA LYS A 186 -13.04 -3.18 3.45
C LYS A 186 -13.52 -1.81 3.93
N GLY A 187 -12.85 -0.73 3.56
CA GLY A 187 -13.29 0.63 3.88
C GLY A 187 -14.63 0.93 3.22
N ASP A 188 -15.31 1.96 3.71
CA ASP A 188 -16.67 2.33 3.27
C ASP A 188 -16.72 2.79 1.79
N ASP A 189 -15.57 3.04 1.17
CA ASP A 189 -15.43 3.64 -0.18
C ASP A 189 -15.25 2.65 -1.35
N TYR A 190 -14.98 1.36 -1.12
CA TYR A 190 -14.55 0.45 -2.20
C TYR A 190 -15.57 -0.61 -2.65
N SER A 191 -16.83 -0.50 -2.21
CA SER A 191 -17.90 -1.33 -2.77
C SER A 191 -18.45 -0.72 -4.07
N TYR A 192 -17.94 -1.17 -5.24
CA TYR A 192 -18.52 -0.83 -6.55
C TYR A 192 -19.96 -1.35 -6.76
N HIS A 193 -20.59 -1.91 -5.72
CA HIS A 193 -21.92 -2.49 -5.75
C HIS A 193 -22.99 -1.66 -5.01
N HIS A 194 -22.65 -0.52 -4.40
CA HIS A 194 -23.65 0.27 -3.65
C HIS A 194 -24.58 1.13 -4.52
N GLU A 195 -24.18 1.54 -5.73
CA GLU A 195 -25.06 2.34 -6.60
C GLU A 195 -26.23 1.54 -7.21
N GLN A 196 -26.14 0.20 -7.29
CA GLN A 196 -27.23 -0.62 -7.84
C GLN A 196 -28.26 -1.08 -6.79
N LEU A 197 -28.07 -0.76 -5.51
CA LEU A 197 -28.99 -1.16 -4.44
C LEU A 197 -29.88 -0.03 -3.91
N ASN A 198 -29.68 1.22 -4.36
CA ASN A 198 -30.47 2.38 -3.93
C ASN A 198 -31.60 2.78 -4.90
N LEU A 199 -31.97 1.94 -5.87
CA LEU A 199 -33.14 2.16 -6.72
C LEU A 199 -34.32 1.25 -6.32
N LYS A 200 -34.72 1.29 -5.04
CA LYS A 200 -36.07 0.93 -4.58
C LYS A 200 -36.39 1.70 -3.29
N GLY A 201 -36.92 2.90 -3.46
CA GLY A 201 -37.55 3.71 -2.43
C GLY A 201 -38.55 4.64 -3.08
#